data_AF-A0A1G2YRQ1-F1
#
_entry.id   AF-A0A1G2YRQ1-F1
#
_cell.length_a   1.000
_cell.length_b   1.000
_cell.length_c   1.000
_cell.angle_alpha   90.00
_cell.angle_beta   90.00
_cell.angle_gamma   90.00
#
_symmetry.space_group_name_H-M   'P 1'
#
loop_
_entity.id
_entity.type
_entity.pdbx_description
1 polymer ?
#
loop_
_entity_poly.entity_id
_entity_poly.type
_entity_poly.pdbx_seq_one_letter_code
_entity_poly.pdbx_strand_id
1 'polypeptide(L)'
;MSITQTKTTWYEANSPELGKCFHDFYDACLNQGVLDKKTKELLMVALANVFRCPHCTETHIKGALDAGATKEEITETLLIAAVEGAGTQLAWQKDMFEKYLT
;
A
#
# COMPACT_ATOMS: atom_id res chain seq x y z
N MET A 1 -20.02 8.94 26.39
CA MET A 1 -21.08 8.62 25.41
C MET A 1 -20.38 8.16 24.14
N SER A 2 -20.28 6.85 23.94
CA SER A 2 -19.55 6.26 22.81
C SER A 2 -20.46 6.28 21.59
N ILE A 3 -20.05 7.01 20.55
CA ILE A 3 -20.66 6.92 19.24
C ILE A 3 -19.74 6.02 18.41
N THR A 4 -19.96 4.70 18.46
CA THR A 4 -19.48 3.80 17.42
C THR A 4 -20.31 4.06 16.16
N GLN A 5 -19.94 5.09 15.40
CA GLN A 5 -20.36 5.22 14.01
C GLN A 5 -19.50 4.23 13.21
N THR A 6 -20.07 3.09 12.83
CA THR A 6 -19.62 2.37 11.63
C THR A 6 -19.89 3.30 10.46
N LYS A 7 -18.90 4.14 10.13
CA LYS A 7 -19.02 5.13 9.06
C LYS A 7 -18.92 4.37 7.74
N THR A 8 -20.06 4.03 7.14
CA THR A 8 -20.13 3.49 5.78
C THR A 8 -19.24 4.33 4.87
N THR A 9 -18.35 3.67 4.13
CA THR A 9 -17.42 4.38 3.25
C THR A 9 -18.20 5.08 2.13
N TRP A 10 -17.63 6.13 1.55
CA TRP A 10 -18.33 6.89 0.50
C TRP A 10 -18.70 6.00 -0.70
N TYR A 11 -17.86 5.02 -1.03
CA TYR A 11 -18.05 4.15 -2.18
C TYR A 11 -19.13 3.08 -1.91
N GLU A 12 -19.25 2.57 -0.68
CA GLU A 12 -20.38 1.72 -0.28
C GLU A 12 -21.69 2.50 -0.27
N ALA A 13 -21.66 3.77 0.17
CA ALA A 13 -22.87 4.60 0.20
C ALA A 13 -23.39 4.96 -1.19
N ASN A 14 -22.51 5.15 -2.17
CA ASN A 14 -22.87 5.58 -3.53
C ASN A 14 -22.89 4.44 -4.56
N SER A 15 -22.27 3.30 -4.26
CA SER A 15 -22.32 2.08 -5.08
C SER A 15 -22.25 0.84 -4.17
N PRO A 16 -23.37 0.46 -3.52
CA PRO A 16 -23.35 -0.59 -2.50
C PRO A 16 -22.79 -1.93 -2.98
N GLU A 17 -23.14 -2.35 -4.20
CA GLU A 17 -22.67 -3.60 -4.77
C GLU A 17 -21.16 -3.57 -5.03
N LEU A 18 -20.66 -2.56 -5.76
CA LEU A 18 -19.23 -2.45 -6.06
C LEU A 18 -18.40 -2.20 -4.80
N GLY A 19 -18.93 -1.39 -3.87
CA GLY A 19 -18.27 -1.11 -2.61
C GLY A 19 -18.11 -2.35 -1.75
N LYS A 20 -19.16 -3.17 -1.65
CA LYS A 20 -19.07 -4.47 -0.98
C LYS A 20 -18.05 -5.38 -1.66
N CYS A 21 -18.07 -5.48 -2.99
CA CYS A 21 -17.10 -6.29 -3.73
C CYS A 21 -15.65 -5.87 -3.46
N PHE A 22 -15.38 -4.56 -3.42
CA PHE A 22 -14.05 -4.05 -3.10
C PHE A 22 -13.67 -4.35 -1.64
N HIS A 23 -14.58 -4.11 -0.69
CA HIS A 23 -14.33 -4.36 0.72
C HIS A 23 -14.04 -5.84 1.00
N ASP A 24 -14.85 -6.75 0.45
CA ASP A 24 -14.64 -8.19 0.57
C ASP A 24 -13.27 -8.61 -0.01
N PHE A 25 -12.88 -8.06 -1.17
CA PHE A 25 -11.58 -8.32 -1.77
C PHE A 25 -10.42 -7.78 -0.92
N TYR A 26 -10.55 -6.54 -0.44
CA TYR A 26 -9.55 -5.88 0.41
C TYR A 26 -9.31 -6.69 1.70
N ASP A 27 -10.38 -7.07 2.40
CA ASP A 27 -10.31 -7.89 3.60
C ASP A 27 -9.70 -9.27 3.33
N ALA A 28 -10.11 -9.93 2.24
CA ALA A 28 -9.52 -11.21 1.85
C ALA A 28 -8.01 -11.11 1.57
N CYS A 29 -7.56 -10.00 0.98
CA CYS A 29 -6.14 -9.74 0.76
C CYS A 29 -5.37 -9.49 2.06
N LEU A 30 -5.92 -8.76 3.04
CA LEU A 30 -5.24 -8.41 4.28
C LEU A 30 -5.33 -9.47 5.39
N ASN A 31 -6.40 -10.26 5.43
CA ASN A 31 -6.55 -11.34 6.39
C ASN A 31 -5.42 -12.36 6.29
N GLN A 32 -5.04 -12.99 7.41
CA GLN A 32 -3.95 -13.96 7.42
C GLN A 32 -4.20 -15.09 6.41
N GLY A 33 -3.16 -15.43 5.64
CA GLY A 33 -3.22 -16.51 4.65
C GLY A 33 -1.86 -17.17 4.50
N VAL A 34 -1.43 -17.39 3.26
CA VAL A 34 -0.08 -17.94 2.96
C VAL A 34 1.03 -17.02 3.50
N LEU A 35 0.85 -15.71 3.34
CA LEU A 35 1.69 -14.70 4.01
C LEU A 35 1.03 -14.28 5.32
N ASP A 36 1.86 -14.06 6.34
CA ASP A 36 1.41 -13.51 7.61
C ASP A 36 0.98 -12.04 7.46
N LYS A 37 0.27 -11.53 8.47
CA LYS A 37 -0.27 -10.17 8.46
C LYS A 37 0.84 -9.11 8.37
N LYS A 38 1.94 -9.30 9.09
CA LYS A 38 3.07 -8.36 9.12
C LYS A 38 3.66 -8.19 7.72
N THR A 39 3.93 -9.30 7.05
CA THR A 39 4.47 -9.33 5.69
C THR A 39 3.53 -8.64 4.70
N LYS A 40 2.22 -8.92 4.79
CA LYS A 40 1.22 -8.27 3.95
C LYS A 40 1.18 -6.75 4.14
N GLU A 41 1.20 -6.29 5.39
CA GLU A 41 1.21 -4.85 5.68
C GLU A 41 2.50 -4.17 5.22
N LEU A 42 3.67 -4.79 5.37
CA LEU A 42 4.93 -4.26 4.82
C LEU A 42 4.87 -4.15 3.28
N LEU A 43 4.33 -5.15 2.58
CA LEU A 43 4.09 -5.05 1.14
C LEU A 43 3.15 -3.88 0.78
N MET A 44 2.07 -3.70 1.55
CA MET A 44 1.15 -2.58 1.36
C MET A 44 1.80 -1.23 1.62
N VAL A 45 2.70 -1.11 2.61
CA VAL A 45 3.51 0.10 2.85
C VAL A 45 4.37 0.42 1.62
N ALA A 46 5.07 -0.57 1.06
CA ALA A 46 5.89 -0.37 -0.15
C ALA A 46 5.04 0.08 -1.34
N LEU A 47 3.92 -0.60 -1.62
CA LEU A 47 3.02 -0.26 -2.73
C LEU A 47 2.39 1.12 -2.56
N ALA A 48 1.90 1.44 -1.36
CA ALA A 48 1.34 2.75 -1.04
C ALA A 48 2.36 3.88 -1.25
N ASN A 49 3.64 3.62 -0.94
CA ASN A 49 4.72 4.56 -1.14
C ASN A 49 5.04 4.76 -2.64
N VAL A 50 5.18 3.67 -3.41
CA VAL A 50 5.44 3.73 -4.86
C VAL A 50 4.29 4.44 -5.59
N PHE A 51 3.04 4.20 -5.19
CA PHE A 51 1.87 4.91 -5.74
C PHE A 51 1.68 6.32 -5.18
N ARG A 52 2.55 6.78 -4.29
CA ARG A 52 2.54 8.13 -3.70
C ARG A 52 1.21 8.47 -3.04
N CYS A 53 0.60 7.52 -2.33
CA CYS A 53 -0.63 7.72 -1.57
C CYS A 53 -0.30 7.95 -0.08
N PRO A 54 -0.32 9.20 0.43
CA PRO A 54 0.06 9.47 1.82
C PRO A 54 -0.91 8.81 2.82
N HIS A 55 -2.21 8.84 2.52
CA HIS A 55 -3.24 8.22 3.35
C HIS A 55 -3.07 6.70 3.45
N CYS A 56 -2.81 6.04 2.32
CA CYS A 56 -2.59 4.60 2.28
C CYS A 56 -1.30 4.24 3.02
N THR A 57 -0.23 5.03 2.83
CA THR A 57 1.06 4.83 3.51
C THR A 57 0.89 4.91 5.02
N GLU A 58 0.18 5.93 5.51
CA GLU A 58 -0.12 6.07 6.94
C GLU A 58 -0.94 4.90 7.48
N THR A 59 -1.97 4.48 6.75
CA THR A 59 -2.87 3.37 7.13
C THR A 59 -2.08 2.07 7.29
N HIS A 60 -1.25 1.74 6.31
CA HIS A 60 -0.50 0.49 6.31
C HIS A 60 0.74 0.51 7.22
N ILE A 61 1.33 1.68 7.51
CA ILE A 61 2.34 1.79 8.57
C ILE A 61 1.72 1.44 9.93
N LYS A 62 0.52 1.96 10.23
CA LYS A 62 -0.20 1.60 11.47
C LYS A 62 -0.55 0.12 11.50
N GLY A 63 -1.08 -0.42 10.39
CA GLY A 63 -1.38 -1.85 10.27
C GLY A 63 -0.16 -2.75 10.47
N ALA A 64 1.00 -2.37 9.93
CA ALA A 64 2.26 -3.08 10.11
C ALA A 64 2.71 -3.07 11.58
N LEU A 65 2.68 -1.90 12.24
CA LEU A 65 3.02 -1.76 13.66
C LEU A 65 2.10 -2.62 14.54
N ASP A 66 0.79 -2.58 14.28
CA ASP A 66 -0.21 -3.41 14.99
C ASP A 66 0.02 -4.91 14.77
N ALA A 67 0.58 -5.29 13.62
CA ALA A 67 1.00 -6.66 13.31
C ALA A 67 2.38 -7.04 13.88
N GLY A 68 3.02 -6.15 14.64
CA GLY A 68 4.31 -6.38 15.30
C GLY A 68 5.53 -6.05 14.45
N ALA A 69 5.39 -5.28 13.36
CA ALA A 69 6.53 -4.79 12.62
C ALA A 69 7.36 -3.82 13.46
N THR A 70 8.69 -3.89 13.32
CA THR A 70 9.59 -2.93 13.95
C THR A 70 9.77 -1.68 13.11
N LYS A 71 10.31 -0.62 13.73
CA LYS A 71 10.71 0.59 13.02
C LYS A 71 11.73 0.29 11.91
N GLU A 72 12.65 -0.63 12.17
CA GLU A 72 13.70 -1.05 11.24
C GLU A 72 13.10 -1.74 10.02
N GLU A 73 12.15 -2.68 10.21
CA GLU A 73 11.47 -3.37 9.10
C GLU A 73 10.69 -2.38 8.21
N ILE A 74 10.00 -1.42 8.81
CA ILE A 74 9.27 -0.37 8.06
C ILE A 74 10.26 0.56 7.34
N THR A 75 11.38 0.91 7.99
CA THR A 75 12.42 1.75 7.38
C THR A 75 13.02 1.07 6.15
N GLU A 76 13.39 -0.21 6.26
CA GLU A 76 13.91 -0.99 5.14
C GLU A 76 12.89 -1.09 4.00
N THR A 77 11.62 -1.35 4.33
CA THR A 77 10.52 -1.39 3.35
C THR A 77 10.37 -0.09 2.56
N LEU A 78 10.44 1.05 3.24
CA LEU A 78 10.37 2.36 2.58
C LEU A 78 11.59 2.64 1.69
N LEU A 79 12.78 2.19 2.11
CA LEU A 79 13.99 2.33 1.30
C LEU A 79 13.97 1.42 0.07
N ILE A 80 13.45 0.20 0.18
CA ILE A 80 13.19 -0.69 -0.97
C ILE A 80 12.26 0.00 -1.97
N ALA A 81 11.16 0.59 -1.50
CA ALA A 81 10.23 1.34 -2.35
C ALA A 81 10.92 2.52 -3.07
N ALA A 82 11.84 3.21 -2.41
CA ALA A 82 12.62 4.29 -3.00
C ALA A 82 13.56 3.79 -4.12
N VAL A 83 14.24 2.66 -3.91
CA VAL A 83 15.12 2.04 -4.92
C VAL A 83 14.32 1.63 -6.16
N GLU A 84 13.16 0.98 -5.97
CA GLU A 84 12.29 0.59 -7.09
C GLU A 84 11.74 1.80 -7.87
N GLY A 85 11.37 2.86 -7.15
CA GLY A 85 10.96 4.12 -7.77
C GLY A 85 12.07 4.75 -8.63
N ALA A 86 13.31 4.73 -8.15
CA ALA A 86 14.46 5.21 -8.91
C ALA A 86 14.78 4.32 -10.12
N GLY A 87 14.78 3.00 -9.95
CA GLY A 87 15.02 2.04 -11.03
C GLY A 87 14.00 2.15 -12.17
N THR A 88 12.72 2.28 -11.83
CA THR A 88 11.64 2.50 -12.81
C THR A 88 11.85 3.78 -13.60
N GLN A 89 12.27 4.88 -12.94
CA GLN A 89 12.55 6.14 -13.60
C GLN A 89 13.74 6.05 -14.57
N LEU A 90 14.79 5.33 -14.19
CA LEU A 90 15.95 5.09 -15.06
C LEU A 90 15.55 4.26 -16.29
N ALA A 91 14.77 3.20 -16.10
CA ALA A 91 14.29 2.37 -17.19
C ALA A 91 13.45 3.18 -18.20
N TRP A 92 12.60 4.10 -17.73
CA TRP A 92 11.83 4.99 -18.59
C TRP A 92 12.70 5.98 -19.39
N GLN A 93 13.78 6.48 -18.78
CA GLN A 93 14.70 7.42 -19.42
C GLN A 93 15.57 6.75 -20.50
N LYS A 94 15.85 5.45 -20.34
CA LYS A 94 16.75 4.67 -21.19
C LYS A 94 16.48 4.89 -22.68
N ASP A 95 15.23 4.75 -23.12
CA ASP A 95 14.87 4.82 -24.53
C ASP A 95 15.18 6.19 -25.15
N MET A 96 14.97 7.28 -24.39
CA MET A 96 15.32 8.63 -24.84
C MET A 96 16.82 8.86 -24.84
N PHE A 97 17.53 8.35 -23.84
CA PHE A 97 18.98 8.43 -23.78
C PHE A 97 19.62 7.72 -24.98
N GLU A 98 19.26 6.46 -25.23
CA GLU A 98 19.80 5.67 -26.34
C GLU A 98 19.41 6.26 -27.71
N LYS A 99 18.20 6.80 -27.86
CA LYS A 99 17.76 7.35 -29.15
C LYS A 99 18.52 8.61 -29.59
N TYR A 100 18.93 9.45 -28.64
CA TYR A 100 19.45 10.80 -28.94
C TYR A 100 20.90 11.02 -28.54
N LEU A 101 21.48 10.20 -27.65
CA LEU A 101 22.78 10.46 -27.02
C LEU A 101 23.80 9.32 -27.20
N THR A 102 23.45 8.23 -27.88
CA THR A 102 24.37 7.16 -28.31
C THR A 102 24.34 7.00 -29.82
#